data_AF-A0A542IYK2-F1
#
_entry.id   AF-A0A542IYK2-F1
#
_cell.length_a   1.000
_cell.length_b   1.000
_cell.length_c   1.000
_cell.angle_alpha   90.00
_cell.angle_beta   90.00
_cell.angle_gamma   90.00
#
_symmetry.space_group_name_H-M   'P 1'
#
loop_
_entity.id
_entity.type
_entity.pdbx_description
1 polymer ?
#
loop_
_entity_poly.entity_id
_entity_poly.type
_entity_poly.pdbx_seq_one_letter_code
_entity_poly.pdbx_strand_id
1 'polypeptide(L)'
;MKRRELWGTALIIAAVQCAWAYHAVYGASRAAARESLLLYIGIPGHSISSWFLVVALLSGTAGLSLLLPALIGRIPRKVPRRIIGWTTGAAAAAAVPYSGLIFLFAALGAFGIGDTVKIVAEDGTSVLVSQDGFDGDSVVIYTEHDEFHYKRARDAPEISGGPRVKDQDCQLTTAGGTLICGTTTVTTDQQEPGT
;
A
#
# COMPACT_ATOMS: atom_id res chain seq x y z
N MET A 1 -35.83 10.01 0.28
CA MET A 1 -34.87 8.92 0.57
C MET A 1 -34.75 8.78 2.08
N LYS A 2 -34.67 7.55 2.59
CA LYS A 2 -34.42 7.34 4.04
C LYS A 2 -32.95 7.69 4.34
N ARG A 3 -32.65 8.21 5.54
CA ARG A 3 -31.27 8.54 5.99
C ARG A 3 -30.27 7.41 5.68
N ARG A 4 -30.68 6.16 5.90
CA ARG A 4 -29.90 4.95 5.59
C ARG A 4 -29.51 4.83 4.11
N GLU A 5 -30.40 5.16 3.19
CA GLU A 5 -30.13 5.08 1.75
C GLU A 5 -29.13 6.16 1.34
N LEU A 6 -29.26 7.36 1.89
CA LEU A 6 -28.38 8.48 1.60
C LEU A 6 -26.94 8.20 2.06
N TRP A 7 -26.77 7.68 3.29
CA TRP A 7 -25.47 7.22 3.79
C TRP A 7 -24.92 6.03 2.99
N GLY A 8 -25.78 5.09 2.63
CA GLY A 8 -25.40 3.96 1.78
C GLY A 8 -24.85 4.42 0.44
N THR A 9 -25.53 5.35 -0.24
CA THR A 9 -25.07 5.94 -1.50
C THR A 9 -23.76 6.70 -1.33
N ALA A 10 -23.64 7.53 -0.29
CA ALA A 10 -22.41 8.27 -0.01
C ALA A 10 -21.19 7.34 0.19
N LEU A 11 -21.37 6.24 0.92
CA LEU A 11 -20.33 5.24 1.13
C LEU A 11 -19.94 4.50 -0.15
N ILE A 12 -20.89 4.19 -1.03
CA ILE A 12 -20.57 3.60 -2.35
C ILE A 12 -19.79 4.60 -3.22
N ILE A 13 -20.16 5.88 -3.21
CA ILE A 13 -19.41 6.91 -3.96
C ILE A 13 -17.98 7.02 -3.44
N ALA A 14 -17.81 7.05 -2.11
CA ALA A 14 -16.48 7.04 -1.49
C ALA A 14 -15.69 5.78 -1.88
N ALA A 15 -16.32 4.61 -1.87
CA ALA A 15 -15.70 3.36 -2.27
C ALA A 15 -15.18 3.41 -3.72
N VAL A 16 -15.99 3.93 -4.65
CA VAL A 16 -15.62 4.08 -6.07
C VAL A 16 -14.46 5.05 -6.23
N GLN A 17 -14.46 6.18 -5.53
CA GLN A 17 -13.37 7.15 -5.57
C GLN A 17 -12.05 6.56 -5.02
N CYS A 18 -12.12 5.83 -3.91
CA CYS A 18 -10.97 5.15 -3.34
C CYS A 18 -10.46 4.03 -4.27
N ALA A 19 -11.34 3.25 -4.91
CA ALA A 19 -10.92 2.23 -5.88
C ALA A 19 -10.22 2.87 -7.09
N TRP A 20 -10.73 4.01 -7.58
CA TRP A 20 -10.07 4.76 -8.65
C TRP A 20 -8.68 5.27 -8.23
N ALA A 21 -8.58 5.86 -7.02
CA ALA A 21 -7.31 6.32 -6.48
C ALA A 21 -6.30 5.17 -6.28
N TYR A 22 -6.77 4.00 -5.81
CA TYR A 22 -5.96 2.78 -5.74
C TYR A 22 -5.37 2.44 -7.12
N HIS A 23 -6.20 2.35 -8.16
CA HIS A 23 -5.72 2.01 -9.51
C HIS A 23 -4.74 3.05 -10.06
N ALA A 24 -4.98 4.34 -9.83
CA ALA A 24 -4.09 5.40 -10.26
C ALA A 24 -2.71 5.30 -9.58
N VAL A 25 -2.67 5.23 -8.25
CA VAL A 25 -1.41 5.18 -7.48
C VAL A 25 -0.67 3.86 -7.69
N TYR A 26 -1.40 2.73 -7.70
CA TYR A 26 -0.81 1.42 -7.98
C TYR A 26 -0.25 1.35 -9.40
N GLY A 27 -0.97 1.91 -10.39
CA GLY A 27 -0.51 2.02 -11.76
C GLY A 27 0.79 2.83 -11.88
N ALA A 28 0.84 4.00 -11.24
CA ALA A 28 2.03 4.84 -11.19
C ALA A 28 3.20 4.14 -10.48
N SER A 29 2.96 3.55 -9.32
CA SER A 29 3.97 2.79 -8.57
C SER A 29 4.53 1.62 -9.39
N ARG A 30 3.67 0.92 -10.13
CA ARG A 30 4.07 -0.19 -11.01
C ARG A 30 4.85 0.29 -12.23
N ALA A 31 4.49 1.45 -12.79
CA ALA A 31 5.24 2.05 -13.88
C ALA A 31 6.66 2.43 -13.41
N ALA A 32 6.77 3.11 -12.27
CA ALA A 32 8.06 3.43 -11.63
C ALA A 32 8.90 2.18 -11.37
N ALA A 33 8.31 1.13 -10.78
CA ALA A 33 9.03 -0.10 -10.47
C ALA A 33 9.62 -0.81 -11.71
N ARG A 34 9.04 -0.63 -12.90
CA ARG A 34 9.60 -1.17 -14.17
C ARG A 34 10.89 -0.48 -14.58
N GLU A 35 11.08 0.77 -14.15
CA GLU A 35 12.28 1.57 -14.40
C GLU A 35 13.22 1.57 -13.19
N SER A 36 13.09 0.57 -12.31
CA SER A 36 13.82 0.48 -11.04
C SER A 36 13.68 1.71 -10.13
N LEU A 37 12.55 2.43 -10.27
CA LEU A 37 12.18 3.56 -9.44
C LEU A 37 11.16 3.15 -8.36
N LEU A 38 11.24 3.80 -7.21
CA LEU A 38 10.31 3.67 -6.09
C LEU A 38 9.59 5.00 -5.88
N LEU A 39 8.27 5.00 -6.10
CA LEU A 39 7.41 6.14 -5.82
C LEU A 39 7.27 6.31 -4.30
N TYR A 40 7.64 7.47 -3.77
CA TYR A 40 7.66 7.77 -2.35
C TYR A 40 7.09 9.16 -2.05
N ILE A 41 6.04 9.21 -1.23
CA ILE A 41 5.40 10.46 -0.78
C ILE A 41 5.19 10.36 0.73
N GLY A 42 6.28 10.49 1.50
CA GLY A 42 6.31 10.26 2.94
C GLY A 42 6.18 8.79 3.35
N ILE A 43 5.45 7.98 2.57
CA ILE A 43 5.41 6.52 2.63
C ILE A 43 5.49 5.95 1.20
N PRO A 44 5.84 4.66 1.04
CA PRO A 44 5.89 4.03 -0.28
C PRO A 44 4.55 4.05 -1.02
N GLY A 45 4.58 4.28 -2.33
CA GLY A 45 3.38 4.37 -3.17
C GLY A 45 2.50 3.12 -3.13
N HIS A 46 3.11 1.93 -2.99
CA HIS A 46 2.37 0.68 -2.83
C HIS A 46 1.57 0.65 -1.51
N SER A 47 2.09 1.22 -0.42
CA SER A 47 1.37 1.38 0.85
C SER A 47 0.23 2.38 0.75
N ILE A 48 0.45 3.51 0.06
CA ILE A 48 -0.62 4.50 -0.24
C ILE A 48 -1.76 3.82 -1.00
N SER A 49 -1.44 3.08 -2.06
CA SER A 49 -2.44 2.36 -2.84
C SER A 49 -3.22 1.35 -1.98
N SER A 50 -2.52 0.63 -1.10
CA SER A 50 -3.12 -0.35 -0.19
C SER A 50 -4.11 0.30 0.78
N TRP A 51 -3.81 1.49 1.31
CA TRP A 51 -4.75 2.26 2.13
C TRP A 51 -6.04 2.61 1.38
N PHE A 52 -5.93 3.07 0.13
CA PHE A 52 -7.12 3.34 -0.69
C PHE A 52 -7.96 2.08 -0.90
N LEU A 53 -7.32 0.92 -1.12
CA LEU A 53 -8.03 -0.35 -1.27
C LEU A 53 -8.75 -0.77 0.03
N VAL A 54 -8.11 -0.61 1.20
CA VAL A 54 -8.74 -0.87 2.51
C VAL A 54 -9.98 -0.02 2.68
N VAL A 55 -9.88 1.30 2.45
CA VAL A 55 -11.02 2.22 2.57
C VAL A 55 -12.12 1.87 1.57
N ALA A 56 -11.77 1.52 0.32
CA ALA A 56 -12.73 1.11 -0.70
C ALA A 56 -13.53 -0.13 -0.29
N LEU A 57 -12.86 -1.15 0.26
CA LEU A 57 -13.51 -2.38 0.70
C LEU A 57 -14.45 -2.16 1.89
N LEU A 58 -14.00 -1.40 2.90
CA LEU A 58 -14.79 -1.11 4.10
C LEU A 58 -16.02 -0.26 3.76
N SER A 59 -15.82 0.84 3.01
CA SER A 59 -16.91 1.72 2.60
C SER A 59 -17.88 1.02 1.63
N GLY A 60 -17.38 0.22 0.70
CA GLY A 60 -18.20 -0.58 -0.21
C GLY A 60 -19.08 -1.59 0.53
N THR A 61 -18.50 -2.34 1.46
CA THR A 61 -19.23 -3.33 2.27
C THR A 61 -20.28 -2.68 3.16
N ALA A 62 -19.93 -1.57 3.83
CA ALA A 62 -20.86 -0.81 4.66
C ALA A 62 -21.99 -0.19 3.81
N GLY A 63 -21.65 0.41 2.67
CA GLY A 63 -22.60 1.00 1.73
C GLY A 63 -23.61 -0.02 1.20
N LEU A 64 -23.13 -1.20 0.77
CA LEU A 64 -23.97 -2.30 0.32
C LEU A 64 -24.89 -2.82 1.44
N SER A 65 -24.36 -2.95 2.66
CA SER A 65 -25.16 -3.39 3.83
C SER A 65 -26.29 -2.42 4.17
N LEU A 66 -26.12 -1.12 3.91
CA LEU A 66 -27.17 -0.13 4.08
C LEU A 66 -28.18 -0.14 2.92
N LEU A 67 -27.71 -0.25 1.67
CA LEU A 67 -28.54 -0.16 0.47
C LEU A 67 -29.32 -1.44 0.16
N LEU A 68 -28.69 -2.62 0.22
CA LEU A 68 -29.29 -3.87 -0.25
C LEU A 68 -30.61 -4.19 0.45
N PRO A 69 -30.75 -4.08 1.79
CA PRO A 69 -32.02 -4.36 2.44
C PRO A 69 -33.12 -3.35 2.06
N ALA A 70 -32.76 -2.09 1.82
CA ALA A 70 -33.71 -1.08 1.36
C ALA A 70 -34.19 -1.35 -0.07
N LEU A 71 -33.28 -1.72 -0.98
CA LEU A 71 -33.58 -2.07 -2.37
C LEU A 71 -34.41 -3.35 -2.47
N ILE A 72 -34.03 -4.40 -1.74
CA ILE A 72 -34.78 -5.67 -1.68
C ILE A 72 -36.18 -5.44 -1.08
N GLY A 73 -36.28 -4.56 -0.08
CA GLY A 73 -37.55 -4.19 0.55
C GLY A 73 -38.55 -3.54 -0.40
N ARG A 74 -38.09 -2.86 -1.47
CA ARG A 74 -38.95 -2.21 -2.47
C ARG A 74 -39.60 -3.18 -3.46
N ILE A 75 -39.18 -4.45 -3.49
CA ILE A 75 -39.77 -5.45 -4.39
C ILE A 75 -41.17 -5.82 -3.88
N PRO A 76 -42.25 -5.54 -4.64
CA PRO A 76 -43.62 -5.67 -4.14
C PRO A 76 -44.05 -7.13 -3.98
N ARG A 77 -43.53 -8.03 -4.83
CA ARG A 77 -43.89 -9.45 -4.83
C ARG A 77 -43.03 -10.25 -3.84
N LYS A 78 -43.68 -11.03 -2.95
CA LYS A 78 -43.02 -11.78 -1.86
C LYS A 78 -42.01 -12.82 -2.36
N VAL A 79 -42.36 -13.58 -3.41
CA VAL A 79 -41.52 -14.66 -3.96
C VAL A 79 -40.22 -14.12 -4.57
N PRO A 80 -40.22 -13.19 -5.54
CA PRO A 80 -38.97 -12.65 -6.10
C PRO A 80 -38.15 -11.91 -5.05
N ARG A 81 -38.78 -11.24 -4.08
CA ARG A 81 -38.06 -10.63 -2.95
C ARG A 81 -37.26 -11.65 -2.13
N ARG A 82 -37.86 -12.82 -1.84
CA ARG A 82 -37.17 -13.91 -1.12
C ARG A 82 -36.03 -14.49 -1.96
N ILE A 83 -36.26 -14.72 -3.25
CA ILE A 83 -35.23 -15.25 -4.16
C ILE A 83 -34.04 -14.29 -4.23
N ILE A 84 -34.29 -12.99 -4.41
CA ILE A 84 -33.23 -11.97 -4.45
C ILE A 84 -32.51 -11.87 -3.10
N GLY A 85 -33.23 -11.92 -1.98
CA GLY A 85 -32.63 -11.95 -0.65
C GLY A 85 -31.69 -13.14 -0.44
N TRP A 86 -32.14 -14.36 -0.77
CA TRP A 86 -31.34 -15.58 -0.64
C TRP A 86 -30.14 -15.59 -1.57
N THR A 87 -30.32 -15.22 -2.84
CA THR A 87 -29.23 -15.16 -3.82
C THR A 87 -28.17 -14.13 -3.42
N THR A 88 -28.60 -12.94 -2.94
CA THR A 88 -27.67 -11.92 -2.42
C THR A 88 -26.92 -12.44 -1.20
N GLY A 89 -27.61 -13.12 -0.28
CA GLY A 89 -26.97 -13.71 0.91
C GLY A 89 -25.97 -14.82 0.56
N ALA A 90 -26.33 -15.72 -0.35
CA ALA A 90 -25.44 -16.77 -0.83
C ALA A 90 -24.22 -16.21 -1.57
N ALA A 91 -24.42 -15.21 -2.43
CA ALA A 91 -23.34 -14.52 -3.12
C ALA A 91 -22.39 -13.81 -2.14
N ALA A 92 -22.94 -13.13 -1.13
CA ALA A 92 -22.14 -12.51 -0.08
C ALA A 92 -21.31 -13.55 0.67
N ALA A 93 -21.93 -14.66 1.09
CA ALA A 93 -21.24 -15.75 1.79
C ALA A 93 -20.10 -16.36 0.96
N ALA A 94 -20.34 -16.58 -0.34
CA ALA A 94 -19.32 -17.08 -1.27
C ALA A 94 -18.18 -16.07 -1.50
N ALA A 95 -18.46 -14.77 -1.42
CA ALA A 95 -17.48 -13.71 -1.61
C ALA A 95 -16.63 -13.44 -0.36
N VAL A 96 -17.04 -13.87 0.84
CA VAL A 96 -16.32 -13.60 2.10
C VAL A 96 -14.87 -14.07 2.05
N PRO A 97 -14.54 -15.32 1.66
CA PRO A 97 -13.15 -15.79 1.70
C PRO A 97 -12.24 -14.96 0.79
N TYR A 98 -12.69 -14.69 -0.44
CA TYR A 98 -11.93 -13.92 -1.42
C TYR A 98 -11.76 -12.46 -0.97
N SER A 99 -12.85 -11.82 -0.52
CA SER A 99 -12.82 -10.44 -0.04
C SER A 99 -11.96 -10.31 1.23
N GLY A 100 -12.00 -11.32 2.11
CA GLY A 100 -11.18 -11.40 3.31
C GLY A 100 -9.70 -11.51 2.99
N LEU A 101 -9.31 -12.31 2.00
CA LEU A 101 -7.91 -12.41 1.55
C LEU A 101 -7.44 -11.08 0.93
N ILE A 102 -8.24 -10.45 0.06
CA ILE A 102 -7.88 -9.14 -0.49
C ILE A 102 -7.72 -8.12 0.64
N PHE A 103 -8.67 -8.08 1.58
CA PHE A 103 -8.59 -7.18 2.71
C PHE A 103 -7.35 -7.43 3.57
N LEU A 104 -7.00 -8.70 3.81
CA LEU A 104 -5.78 -9.06 4.53
C LEU A 104 -4.54 -8.51 3.80
N PHE A 105 -4.34 -8.82 2.53
CA PHE A 105 -3.17 -8.32 1.79
C PHE A 105 -3.14 -6.80 1.67
N ALA A 106 -4.31 -6.16 1.49
CA ALA A 106 -4.42 -4.71 1.49
C ALA A 106 -4.03 -4.12 2.85
N ALA A 107 -4.47 -4.72 3.96
CA ALA A 107 -4.07 -4.28 5.30
C ALA A 107 -2.56 -4.45 5.50
N LEU A 108 -2.00 -5.60 5.12
CA LEU A 108 -0.57 -5.86 5.21
C LEU A 108 0.26 -4.86 4.38
N GLY A 109 -0.19 -4.52 3.17
CA GLY A 109 0.46 -3.49 2.35
C GLY A 109 0.30 -2.08 2.92
N ALA A 110 -0.86 -1.76 3.49
CA ALA A 110 -1.16 -0.45 4.07
C ALA A 110 -0.33 -0.16 5.33
N PHE A 111 -0.18 -1.17 6.18
CA PHE A 111 0.63 -1.08 7.40
C PHE A 111 2.12 -1.38 7.18
N GLY A 112 2.50 -1.77 5.96
CA GLY A 112 3.90 -2.01 5.59
C GLY A 112 4.48 -3.27 6.22
N ILE A 113 4.18 -4.45 5.67
CA ILE A 113 5.10 -5.60 5.80
C ILE A 113 6.35 -5.28 4.96
N GLY A 114 7.23 -4.48 5.54
CA GLY A 114 8.42 -3.94 4.90
C GLY A 114 8.71 -2.58 5.51
N ASP A 115 9.96 -2.39 5.91
CA ASP A 115 10.40 -1.16 6.54
C ASP A 115 11.13 -0.33 5.49
N THR A 116 10.45 0.67 4.94
CA THR A 116 11.09 1.71 4.13
C THR A 116 11.31 2.93 4.99
N VAL A 117 12.58 3.24 5.27
CA VAL A 117 12.97 4.42 6.04
C VAL A 117 13.72 5.42 5.18
N LYS A 118 13.37 6.69 5.35
CA LYS A 118 14.07 7.81 4.74
C LYS A 118 15.12 8.33 5.71
N ILE A 119 16.37 8.35 5.27
CA ILE A 119 17.51 8.83 6.04
C ILE A 119 18.05 10.06 5.32
N VAL A 120 18.14 11.17 6.05
CA VAL A 120 18.50 12.48 5.50
C VAL A 120 19.83 12.90 6.10
N ALA A 121 20.78 13.28 5.25
CA ALA A 121 22.06 13.85 5.64
C ALA A 121 21.92 15.33 6.04
N GLU A 122 22.94 15.89 6.68
CA GLU A 122 22.99 17.30 7.06
C GLU A 122 22.91 18.25 5.85
N ASP A 123 23.39 17.82 4.69
CA ASP A 123 23.35 18.56 3.43
C ASP A 123 21.96 18.58 2.76
N GLY A 124 20.98 17.89 3.35
CA GLY A 124 19.60 17.77 2.85
C GLY A 124 19.37 16.62 1.88
N THR A 125 20.42 15.91 1.46
CA THR A 125 20.30 14.74 0.59
C THR A 125 19.70 13.57 1.35
N SER A 126 18.92 12.72 0.70
CA SER A 126 18.36 11.55 1.35
C SER A 126 18.50 10.25 0.56
N VAL A 127 18.45 9.15 1.32
CA VAL A 127 18.36 7.80 0.79
C VAL A 127 17.16 7.10 1.41
N LEU A 128 16.53 6.21 0.65
CA LEU A 128 15.56 5.27 1.18
C LEU A 128 16.23 3.92 1.37
N VAL A 129 16.07 3.33 2.54
CA VAL A 129 16.45 1.95 2.80
C VAL A 129 15.17 1.16 2.97
N SER A 130 14.96 0.18 2.09
CA SER A 130 13.84 -0.74 2.18
C SER A 130 14.33 -2.09 2.64
N GLN A 131 13.85 -2.54 3.79
CA GLN A 131 14.05 -3.88 4.31
C GLN A 131 12.75 -4.67 4.23
N ASP A 132 12.79 -5.91 3.78
CA ASP A 132 11.60 -6.76 3.74
C ASP A 132 11.09 -7.08 5.16
N GLY A 133 9.78 -7.33 5.27
CA GLY A 133 9.14 -7.47 6.58
C GLY A 133 9.12 -8.88 7.17
N PHE A 134 9.56 -9.90 6.42
CA PHE A 134 9.42 -11.31 6.81
C PHE A 134 10.54 -11.76 7.76
N ASP A 135 11.76 -11.87 7.24
CA ASP A 135 12.97 -12.19 8.01
C ASP A 135 14.01 -11.07 7.95
N GLY A 136 13.80 -10.07 7.10
CA GLY A 136 14.67 -8.91 6.97
C GLY A 136 15.95 -9.23 6.19
N ASP A 137 16.02 -10.36 5.48
CA ASP A 137 17.20 -10.80 4.74
C ASP A 137 17.45 -9.99 3.46
N SER A 138 16.46 -9.23 3.01
CA SER A 138 16.51 -8.42 1.80
C SER A 138 16.48 -6.93 2.15
N VAL A 139 17.60 -6.26 1.90
CA VAL A 139 17.72 -4.81 2.07
C VAL A 139 18.17 -4.17 0.76
N VAL A 140 17.47 -3.11 0.36
CA VAL A 140 17.72 -2.37 -0.87
C VAL A 140 17.84 -0.88 -0.56
N ILE A 141 18.89 -0.25 -1.08
CA ILE A 141 19.14 1.18 -0.96
C ILE A 141 18.67 1.87 -2.25
N TYR A 142 17.94 2.96 -2.08
CA TYR A 142 17.51 3.84 -3.16
C TYR A 142 18.03 5.26 -2.93
N THR A 143 18.51 5.90 -3.98
CA THR A 143 18.98 7.29 -3.99
C THR A 143 17.95 8.20 -4.66
N GLU A 144 17.96 9.50 -4.34
CA GLU A 144 17.05 10.47 -4.95
C GLU A 144 17.18 10.49 -6.47
N HIS A 145 16.04 10.48 -7.17
CA HIS A 145 15.97 10.63 -8.63
C HIS A 145 15.25 11.92 -9.02
N ASP A 146 14.07 12.14 -8.46
CA ASP A 146 13.29 13.37 -8.60
C ASP A 146 12.48 13.63 -7.31
N GLU A 147 11.57 14.60 -7.33
CA GLU A 147 10.75 15.00 -6.17
C GLU A 147 10.00 13.83 -5.50
N PHE A 148 9.57 12.84 -6.28
CA PHE A 148 8.72 11.73 -5.80
C PHE A 148 9.29 10.35 -6.05
N HIS A 149 10.38 10.23 -6.80
CA HIS A 149 10.99 8.95 -7.15
C HIS A 149 12.39 8.80 -6.58
N TYR A 150 12.66 7.60 -6.09
CA TYR A 150 14.00 7.16 -5.70
C TYR A 150 14.43 6.02 -6.61
N LYS A 151 15.64 6.08 -7.14
CA LYS A 151 16.18 5.03 -8.00
C LYS A 151 16.90 3.99 -7.16
N ARG A 152 16.67 2.71 -7.46
CA ARG A 152 17.40 1.60 -6.84
C ARG A 152 18.90 1.80 -7.12
N ALA A 153 19.67 1.96 -6.07
CA ALA A 153 21.12 2.09 -6.16
C ALA A 153 21.79 0.72 -6.07
N ARG A 154 21.46 -0.06 -5.03
CA ARG A 154 22.04 -1.40 -4.80
C ARG A 154 21.28 -2.24 -3.79
N ASP A 155 21.59 -3.53 -3.79
CA ASP A 155 21.30 -4.43 -2.66
C ASP A 155 22.37 -4.27 -1.58
N ALA A 156 21.94 -4.31 -0.33
CA ALA A 156 22.77 -4.09 0.86
C ALA A 156 22.64 -5.24 1.88
N PRO A 157 23.04 -6.48 1.53
CA PRO A 157 22.97 -7.62 2.43
C PRO A 157 23.82 -7.44 3.70
N GLU A 158 24.72 -6.46 3.75
CA GLU A 158 25.56 -6.17 4.91
C GLU A 158 24.77 -5.63 6.10
N ILE A 159 23.61 -5.02 5.84
CA ILE A 159 22.69 -4.50 6.86
C ILE A 159 21.38 -5.32 6.92
N SER A 160 21.37 -6.52 6.34
CA SER A 160 20.24 -7.43 6.43
C SER A 160 20.21 -8.20 7.76
N GLY A 161 19.07 -8.82 8.04
CA GLY A 161 18.78 -9.47 9.31
C GLY A 161 18.39 -8.50 10.43
N GLY A 162 18.54 -8.96 11.67
CA GLY A 162 18.23 -8.19 12.87
C GLY A 162 19.47 -7.53 13.48
N PRO A 163 19.33 -6.34 14.11
CA PRO A 163 18.12 -5.53 14.27
C PRO A 163 17.68 -4.84 12.96
N ARG A 164 16.39 -4.51 12.82
CA ARG A 164 15.88 -3.89 11.60
C ARG A 164 16.47 -2.49 11.41
N VAL A 165 16.67 -2.06 10.17
CA VAL A 165 17.26 -0.76 9.84
C VAL A 165 16.49 0.39 10.49
N LYS A 166 15.16 0.33 10.51
CA LYS A 166 14.30 1.34 11.15
C LYS A 166 14.48 1.47 12.67
N ASP A 167 14.97 0.42 13.31
CA ASP A 167 15.15 0.33 14.76
C ASP A 167 16.60 0.66 15.14
N GLN A 168 17.45 0.94 14.16
CA GLN A 168 18.84 1.34 14.34
C GLN A 168 19.00 2.86 14.19
N ASP A 169 20.00 3.41 14.88
CA ASP A 169 20.46 4.77 14.62
C ASP A 169 21.32 4.73 13.35
N CYS A 170 20.68 5.05 12.22
CA CYS A 170 21.32 5.12 10.91
C CYS A 170 21.55 6.57 10.50
N GLN A 171 22.78 6.88 10.09
CA GLN A 171 23.20 8.21 9.68
C GLN A 171 23.80 8.19 8.28
N LEU A 172 23.46 9.19 7.48
CA LEU A 172 24.03 9.40 6.15
C LEU A 172 25.04 10.54 6.24
N THR A 173 26.28 10.29 5.86
CA THR A 173 27.36 11.29 5.99
C THR A 173 27.31 12.38 4.93
N THR A 174 27.04 12.05 3.66
CA THR A 174 26.89 12.99 2.53
C THR A 174 26.13 12.34 1.36
N ALA A 175 25.66 13.13 0.40
CA ALA A 175 25.13 12.67 -0.89
C ALA A 175 26.03 11.62 -1.59
N GLY A 176 25.49 10.45 -1.94
CA GLY A 176 26.26 9.33 -2.54
C GLY A 176 27.32 8.70 -1.61
N GLY A 177 27.35 9.15 -0.36
CA GLY A 177 28.38 8.81 0.60
C GLY A 177 28.12 7.49 1.31
N THR A 178 28.40 7.50 2.60
CA THR A 178 28.42 6.30 3.43
C THR A 178 27.24 6.33 4.39
N LEU A 179 26.41 5.30 4.32
CA LEU A 179 25.38 5.00 5.27
C LEU A 179 25.99 4.21 6.43
N ILE A 180 25.88 4.74 7.64
CA ILE A 180 26.36 4.09 8.86
C ILE A 180 25.13 3.65 9.64
N CYS A 181 24.95 2.36 9.85
CA CYS A 181 23.88 1.78 10.65
C CYS A 181 24.51 0.94 11.77
N GLY A 182 24.45 1.44 13.01
CA GLY A 182 25.13 0.82 14.14
C GLY A 182 26.65 0.74 13.91
N THR A 183 27.19 -0.47 13.82
CA THR A 183 28.61 -0.72 13.51
C THR A 183 28.89 -0.95 12.03
N THR A 184 27.85 -1.08 11.20
CA THR A 184 27.98 -1.43 9.79
C THR A 184 28.03 -0.16 8.95
N THR A 185 28.96 -0.16 8.00
CA THR A 185 29.23 0.97 7.11
C THR A 185 28.98 0.50 5.68
N VAL A 186 28.08 1.17 4.97
CA VAL A 186 27.62 0.78 3.63
C VAL A 186 27.74 1.98 2.69
N THR A 187 28.36 1.79 1.52
CA THR A 187 28.36 2.82 0.48
C THR A 187 27.01 2.84 -0.23
N THR A 188 26.43 4.03 -0.41
CA THR A 188 25.10 4.18 -1.03
C THR A 188 25.16 4.15 -2.55
N ASP A 189 26.34 4.35 -3.14
CA ASP A 189 26.56 4.30 -4.58
C ASP A 189 26.89 2.88 -5.06
N GLN A 190 26.24 2.45 -6.15
CA GLN A 190 26.80 1.46 -7.07
C GLN A 190 26.85 2.05 -8.47
N GLN A 191 28.06 2.15 -8.99
CA GLN A 191 28.34 2.37 -10.41
C GLN A 191 27.86 1.14 -11.17
N GLU A 192 26.73 1.21 -11.87
CA GLU A 192 26.45 0.24 -12.93
C GLU A 192 27.48 0.47 -14.05
N PRO A 193 28.29 -0.55 -14.42
CA PRO A 193 29.10 -0.48 -15.62
C PRO A 193 28.15 -0.33 -16.82
N GLY A 194 28.36 0.72 -17.60
CA GLY A 194 27.63 0.94 -18.84
C GLY A 194 27.61 -0.33 -19.69
N THR A 195 26.41 -0.67 -20.18
CA THR A 195 26.25 -1.59 -21.31
C THR A 195 25.95 -0.78 -22.55
#